data_AF-A0A0R3M6B6-F1
#
_entry.id   AF-A0A0R3M6B6-F1
#
_cell.length_a   1.000
_cell.length_b   1.000
_cell.length_c   1.000
_cell.angle_alpha   90.00
_cell.angle_beta   90.00
_cell.angle_gamma   90.00
#
_symmetry.space_group_name_H-M   'P 1'
#
loop_
_entity.id
_entity.type
_entity.pdbx_description
1 polymer ?
#
loop_
_entity_poly.entity_id
_entity_poly.type
_entity_poly.pdbx_seq_one_letter_code
_entity_poly.pdbx_strand_id
1 'polypeptide(L)' 'MPQAKHQHASAILREYQRAEAELIGKAVVLSDGKAGTVEAVFLDEMHGLRLSIAGHPGKWPVSTIKLLQA' A
#
# COMPACT_ATOMS: atom_id res chain seq x y z
N MET A 1 21.61 19.90 -5.76
CA MET A 1 21.15 18.64 -6.41
C MET A 1 19.62 18.59 -6.51
N PRO A 2 19.00 19.30 -7.47
CA PRO A 2 17.54 19.30 -7.64
C PRO A 2 17.03 18.05 -8.36
N GLN A 3 17.73 17.59 -9.40
CA GLN A 3 17.28 16.49 -10.25
C GLN A 3 17.13 15.15 -9.51
N ALA A 4 18.05 14.82 -8.60
CA ALA A 4 17.97 13.60 -7.79
C ALA A 4 16.73 13.59 -6.87
N LYS A 5 16.36 14.75 -6.30
CA LYS A 5 15.16 14.90 -5.48
C LYS A 5 13.89 14.70 -6.31
N HIS A 6 13.86 15.25 -7.52
CA HIS A 6 12.73 15.09 -8.44
C HIS A 6 12.57 13.62 -8.84
N GLN A 7 13.66 12.94 -9.21
CA GLN A 7 13.63 11.52 -9.56
C GLN A 7 13.13 10.65 -8.41
N HIS A 8 13.59 10.93 -7.17
CA HIS A 8 13.13 10.20 -6.00
C HIS A 8 11.63 10.40 -5.72
N ALA A 9 11.15 11.65 -5.78
CA ALA A 9 9.73 11.94 -5.61
C ALA A 9 8.87 11.28 -6.70
N SER A 10 9.32 11.29 -7.96
CA SER A 10 8.63 10.60 -9.06
C SER A 10 8.58 9.09 -8.85
N ALA A 11 9.65 8.48 -8.32
CA ALA A 11 9.66 7.05 -8.01
C ALA A 11 8.62 6.70 -6.93
N ILE A 12 8.55 7.49 -5.85
CA ILE A 12 7.54 7.31 -4.79
C ILE A 12 6.13 7.38 -5.36
N LEU A 13 5.83 8.41 -6.16
CA LEU A 13 4.50 8.59 -6.75
C LEU A 13 4.13 7.46 -7.71
N ARG A 14 5.10 6.94 -8.47
CA ARG A 14 4.89 5.79 -9.34
C ARG A 14 4.53 4.53 -8.56
N GLU A 15 5.27 4.22 -7.49
CA GLU A 15 4.98 3.05 -6.66
C GLU A 15 3.64 3.21 -5.92
N TYR A 16 3.29 4.42 -5.50
CA TYR A 16 1.98 4.72 -4.91
C TYR A 16 0.84 4.44 -5.91
N GLN A 17 0.91 4.99 -7.12
CA GLN A 17 -0.11 4.77 -8.16
C GLN A 17 -0.23 3.29 -8.54
N ARG A 18 0.91 2.60 -8.62
CA ARG A 18 0.94 1.16 -8.88
C ARG A 18 0.24 0.38 -7.77
N ALA A 19 0.51 0.70 -6.51
CA ALA A 19 -0.12 0.06 -5.37
C ALA A 19 -1.64 0.30 -5.33
N GLU A 20 -2.10 1.51 -5.65
CA GLU A 20 -3.55 1.78 -5.76
C GLU A 20 -4.20 0.88 -6.82
N ALA A 21 -3.59 0.80 -8.01
CA ALA A 21 -4.14 0.02 -9.12
C ALA A 21 -4.09 -1.50 -8.89
N GLU A 22 -3.07 -2.00 -8.20
CA GLU A 22 -2.85 -3.44 -7.97
C GLU A 22 -3.57 -3.96 -6.72
N LEU A 23 -3.76 -3.13 -5.68
CA LEU A 23 -4.24 -3.61 -4.38
C LEU A 23 -5.72 -3.31 -4.13
N ILE A 24 -6.20 -2.10 -4.44
CA ILE A 24 -7.56 -1.69 -4.06
C ILE A 24 -8.59 -2.60 -4.74
N GLY A 25 -9.43 -3.26 -3.93
CA GLY A 25 -10.45 -4.21 -4.39
C GLY A 25 -9.94 -5.52 -5.00
N LYS A 26 -8.62 -5.70 -5.14
CA LYS A 26 -7.99 -6.89 -5.73
C LYS A 26 -7.22 -7.73 -4.72
N ALA A 27 -6.66 -7.10 -3.70
CA ALA A 27 -5.93 -7.75 -2.64
C ALA A 27 -6.81 -8.01 -1.41
N VAL A 28 -6.64 -9.19 -0.82
CA VAL A 28 -7.22 -9.57 0.47
C VAL A 28 -6.09 -9.72 1.46
N VAL A 29 -6.27 -9.17 2.65
CA VAL A 29 -5.37 -9.32 3.79
C VAL A 29 -5.99 -10.28 4.78
N LEU A 30 -5.18 -11.21 5.27
CA LEU A 30 -5.54 -12.15 6.33
C LEU A 30 -4.69 -11.83 7.57
N SER A 31 -5.32 -11.41 8.65
CA SER A 31 -4.65 -11.18 9.95
C SER A 31 -5.55 -11.63 11.09
N ASP A 32 -4.98 -12.36 12.06
CA ASP A 32 -5.65 -12.74 13.32
C ASP A 32 -7.03 -13.41 13.11
N GLY A 33 -7.12 -14.28 12.10
CA GLY A 33 -8.36 -15.00 11.75
C GLY A 33 -9.43 -14.15 11.05
N LYS A 34 -9.12 -12.90 10.69
CA LYS A 34 -10.00 -12.02 9.92
C LYS A 34 -9.44 -11.79 8.52
N ALA A 35 -10.35 -11.73 7.56
CA ALA A 35 -10.07 -11.40 6.17
C ALA A 35 -10.70 -10.04 5.84
N GLY A 36 -9.97 -9.22 5.09
CA GLY A 36 -10.47 -7.94 4.61
C GLY A 36 -9.87 -7.55 3.26
N THR A 37 -10.65 -6.88 2.42
CA THR A 37 -10.15 -6.32 1.15
C THR A 37 -9.45 -4.99 1.39
N VAL A 38 -8.42 -4.68 0.61
CA VAL A 38 -7.80 -3.36 0.63
C VAL A 38 -8.78 -2.32 0.08
N GLU A 39 -9.06 -1.28 0.88
CA GLU A 39 -9.98 -0.19 0.53
C GLU A 39 -9.26 1.05 0.02
N ALA A 40 -8.07 1.34 0.55
CA ALA A 40 -7.33 2.54 0.21
C ALA A 40 -5.82 2.36 0.47
N VAL A 41 -5.02 3.15 -0.25
CA VAL A 41 -3.56 3.23 -0.11
C VAL A 41 -3.19 4.64 0.36
N PHE A 42 -2.14 4.78 1.16
CA PHE A 42 -1.63 6.07 1.66
C PHE A 42 -0.11 6.09 1.65
N LEU A 43 0.47 7.29 1.62
CA LEU A 43 1.85 7.55 2.01
C LEU A 43 1.87 8.07 3.46
N ASP A 44 2.77 7.55 4.28
CA ASP A 44 3.07 8.14 5.58
C ASP A 44 4.11 9.27 5.49
N GLU A 45 4.46 9.88 6.62
CA GLU A 45 5.42 10.99 6.70
C GLU A 45 6.82 10.63 6.19
N MET A 46 7.15 9.34 6.15
CA MET A 46 8.41 8.82 5.63
C MET A 46 8.28 8.32 4.19
N HIS A 47 7.15 8.60 3.52
CA HIS A 47 6.78 8.12 2.19
C HIS A 47 6.65 6.59 2.09
N GLY A 48 6.42 5.92 3.22
CA GLY A 48 6.10 4.50 3.26
C GLY A 48 4.65 4.24 2.87
N LEU A 49 4.41 3.15 2.12
CA LEU A 49 3.05 2.75 1.74
C LEU A 49 2.28 2.15 2.93
N ARG A 50 1.04 2.61 3.11
CA ARG A 50 0.09 2.14 4.12
C ARG A 50 -1.26 1.83 3.50
N LEU A 51 -2.04 0.96 4.14
CA LEU A 51 -3.31 0.46 3.61
C LEU A 51 -4.44 0.57 4.62
N SER A 52 -5.63 0.94 4.15
CA SER A 52 -6.89 0.64 4.84
C SER A 52 -7.39 -0.72 4.40
N ILE A 53 -7.88 -1.52 5.33
CA ILE A 53 -8.38 -2.86 5.06
C ILE A 53 -9.78 -2.97 5.68
N ALA A 54 -10.76 -3.40 4.88
CA ALA A 54 -12.14 -3.56 5.33
C ALA A 54 -12.20 -4.46 6.58
N GLY A 55 -12.85 -3.99 7.65
CA GLY A 55 -12.98 -4.74 8.91
C GLY A 55 -11.73 -4.74 9.81
N HIS A 56 -10.66 -4.05 9.41
CA HIS A 56 -9.44 -3.90 10.21
C HIS A 56 -9.18 -2.40 10.51
N PRO A 57 -9.24 -1.99 11.79
CA PRO A 57 -8.98 -0.60 12.15
C PRO A 57 -7.54 -0.17 11.84
N GLY A 58 -7.39 1.09 11.42
CA GLY A 58 -6.07 1.73 11.25
C GLY A 58 -5.45 1.56 9.86
N LYS A 59 -4.20 2.03 9.75
CA LYS A 59 -3.41 2.03 8.50
C LYS A 59 -2.25 1.06 8.63
N TRP A 60 -2.29 -0.02 7.86
CA TRP A 60 -1.38 -1.16 7.99
C TRP A 60 -0.22 -1.06 7.00
N PRO A 61 1.00 -1.50 7.36
CA PRO A 61 2.13 -1.54 6.42
C PRO A 61 1.97 -2.65 5.37
N VAL A 62 2.42 -2.38 4.14
CA VAL A 62 2.37 -3.35 3.03
C VAL A 62 3.18 -4.63 3.30
N SER A 63 4.21 -4.57 4.16
CA SER A 63 5.03 -5.75 4.54
C SER A 63 4.23 -6.89 5.19
N THR A 64 2.98 -6.65 5.58
CA THR A 64 2.09 -7.66 6.17
C THR A 64 1.29 -8.42 5.10
N ILE A 65 1.34 -7.99 3.84
CA ILE A 65 0.62 -8.65 2.73
C ILE A 65 1.48 -9.75 2.13
N LYS A 66 0.99 -11.00 2.22
CA LYS A 66 1.46 -12.09 1.37
C LYS A 66 0.61 -12.14 0.11
N LEU A 67 1.23 -11.89 -1.04
CA LEU A 67 0.61 -12.17 -2.33
C LEU A 67 0.54 -13.69 -2.49
N LEU A 68 -0.67 -14.25 -2.41
CA LEU A 68 -0.89 -15.63 -2.85
C LEU A 68 -0.81 -15.60 -4.38
N GLN A 69 0.19 -16.26 -4.94
CA GLN A 69 0.34 -16.39 -6.39
C GLN A 69 -0.87 -17.14 -6.97
N ALA A 70 -1.25 -16.79 -8.20
CA ALA A 70 -2.26 -17.48 -8.99
C ALA A 70 -1.79 -18.87 -9.42
#